data_AF-A0A382P9X5-F1
#
_entry.id   AF-A0A382P9X5-F1
#
_cell.length_a   1.000
_cell.length_b   1.000
_cell.length_c   1.000
_cell.angle_alpha   90.00
_cell.angle_beta   90.00
_cell.angle_gamma   90.00
#
_symmetry.space_group_name_H-M   'P 1'
#
loop_
_entity.id
_entity.type
_entity.pdbx_description
1 polymer ?
#
loop_
_entity_poly.entity_id
_entity_poly.type
_entity_poly.pdbx_seq_one_letter_code
_entity_poly.pdbx_strand_id
1 'polypeptide(L)'
;VTDDVADDVADNFTDDTASPVAAVLRRVPLARWVDLLIVLGGVWFVLWVVNPDGVLFTRSTPTGGDLGAHVWGPAFLRDELLPQFRLTGWTPDWYAGFPAYHFYMVVPILLVVAVDIGLATPLLVVVLPALVAAAVVVNRRRSSGWVVRLGLLAALAVLVVPV
;
A
#
# COMPACT_ATOMS: atom_id res chain seq x y z
N VAL A 1 -13.43 -30.76 -55.72
CA VAL A 1 -13.15 -29.37 -55.28
C VAL A 1 -14.18 -28.96 -54.22
N THR A 2 -14.49 -29.82 -53.26
CA THR A 2 -15.54 -29.55 -52.24
C THR A 2 -15.18 -30.00 -50.83
N ASP A 3 -14.01 -30.61 -50.60
CA ASP A 3 -13.59 -31.04 -49.25
C ASP A 3 -12.72 -29.99 -48.54
N ASP A 4 -12.03 -29.11 -49.27
CA ASP A 4 -11.14 -28.08 -48.66
C ASP A 4 -11.89 -26.98 -47.90
N VAL A 5 -13.17 -26.74 -48.23
CA VAL A 5 -13.94 -25.63 -47.64
C VAL A 5 -14.52 -26.01 -46.27
N ALA A 6 -14.64 -27.30 -45.96
CA ALA A 6 -15.18 -27.75 -44.68
C ALA A 6 -14.13 -27.71 -43.56
N ASP A 7 -12.86 -28.01 -43.88
CA ASP A 7 -11.76 -27.94 -42.91
C ASP A 7 -11.34 -26.49 -42.59
N ASP A 8 -11.38 -25.59 -43.57
CA ASP A 8 -11.05 -24.16 -43.38
C ASP A 8 -12.08 -23.42 -42.49
N VAL A 9 -13.32 -23.95 -42.41
CA VAL A 9 -14.37 -23.39 -41.55
C VAL A 9 -14.28 -23.93 -40.12
N ALA A 10 -13.75 -25.15 -39.92
CA ALA A 10 -13.63 -25.76 -38.60
C ALA A 10 -12.48 -25.15 -37.77
N ASP A 11 -11.40 -24.71 -38.42
CA ASP A 11 -10.21 -24.17 -37.75
C ASP A 11 -10.38 -22.71 -37.28
N ASN A 12 -11.43 -22.02 -37.76
CA ASN A 12 -11.69 -20.61 -37.44
C ASN A 12 -12.61 -20.40 -36.22
N PHE A 13 -13.03 -21.47 -35.54
CA PHE A 13 -13.91 -21.40 -34.36
C PHE A 13 -13.20 -21.53 -33.01
N THR A 14 -11.88 -21.61 -32.99
CA THR A 14 -11.12 -21.76 -31.73
C THR A 14 -10.02 -20.71 -31.61
N ASP A 15 -10.36 -19.47 -31.22
CA ASP A 15 -9.63 -18.76 -30.15
C ASP A 15 -10.15 -17.35 -29.80
N ASP A 16 -11.22 -16.84 -30.43
CA ASP A 16 -11.68 -15.45 -30.20
C ASP A 16 -12.30 -15.19 -28.80
N THR A 17 -12.41 -16.22 -27.97
CA THR A 17 -12.83 -16.12 -26.56
C THR A 17 -11.67 -16.19 -25.56
N ALA A 18 -10.42 -16.28 -26.02
CA ALA A 18 -9.27 -16.28 -25.11
C ALA A 18 -9.18 -14.94 -24.38
N SER A 19 -9.60 -14.95 -23.10
CA SER A 19 -9.47 -13.82 -22.20
C SER A 19 -8.05 -13.23 -22.34
N PRO A 20 -7.90 -11.93 -22.64
CA PRO A 20 -6.58 -11.31 -22.83
C PRO A 20 -5.69 -11.49 -21.60
N VAL A 21 -6.28 -11.73 -20.43
CA VAL A 21 -5.59 -12.06 -19.18
C VAL A 21 -4.98 -13.47 -19.24
N ALA A 22 -5.70 -14.47 -19.74
CA ALA A 22 -5.21 -15.84 -19.88
C ALA A 22 -4.04 -15.92 -20.88
N ALA A 23 -4.10 -15.17 -21.98
CA ALA A 23 -3.01 -15.08 -22.95
C ALA A 23 -1.75 -14.44 -22.34
N VAL A 24 -1.90 -13.45 -21.47
CA VAL A 24 -0.79 -12.81 -20.74
C VAL A 24 -0.22 -13.73 -19.67
N LEU A 25 -1.05 -14.45 -18.90
CA LEU A 25 -0.58 -15.40 -17.88
C LEU A 25 0.26 -16.53 -18.47
N ARG A 26 -0.13 -17.07 -19.64
CA ARG A 26 0.62 -18.14 -20.33
C ARG A 26 2.00 -17.71 -20.81
N ARG A 27 2.26 -16.40 -20.96
CA ARG A 27 3.57 -15.85 -21.36
C ARG A 27 4.53 -15.68 -20.18
N VAL A 28 4.07 -15.90 -18.95
CA VAL A 28 4.90 -15.78 -17.75
C VAL A 28 5.72 -17.07 -17.60
N PRO A 29 7.07 -16.99 -17.56
CA PRO A 29 7.90 -18.18 -17.37
C PRO A 29 7.60 -18.85 -16.03
N LEU A 30 7.67 -20.18 -15.98
CA LEU A 30 7.45 -20.97 -14.76
C LEU A 30 8.29 -20.47 -13.58
N ALA A 31 9.52 -20.02 -13.84
CA ALA A 31 10.40 -19.44 -12.83
C ALA A 31 9.73 -18.31 -12.01
N ARG A 32 8.99 -17.41 -12.66
CA ARG A 32 8.29 -16.32 -11.96
C ARG A 32 7.15 -16.81 -11.07
N TRP A 33 6.51 -17.91 -11.45
CA TRP A 33 5.49 -18.55 -10.60
C TRP A 33 6.11 -19.19 -9.36
N VAL A 34 7.28 -19.82 -9.53
CA VAL A 34 8.06 -20.39 -8.43
C VAL A 34 8.53 -19.27 -7.50
N ASP A 35 9.08 -18.17 -8.04
CA ASP A 35 9.50 -17.01 -7.24
C ASP A 35 8.33 -16.44 -6.43
N LEU A 36 7.17 -16.25 -7.07
CA LEU A 36 5.96 -15.77 -6.40
C LEU A 36 5.53 -16.71 -5.28
N LEU A 37 5.54 -18.02 -5.51
CA LEU A 37 5.17 -19.03 -4.52
C LEU A 37 6.13 -19.00 -3.33
N ILE A 38 7.44 -18.86 -3.57
CA ILE A 38 8.45 -18.77 -2.50
C ILE A 38 8.21 -17.52 -1.66
N VAL A 39 8.00 -16.36 -2.30
CA VAL A 39 7.75 -15.10 -1.59
C VAL A 39 6.47 -15.18 -0.77
N LEU A 40 5.36 -15.62 -1.38
CA LEU A 40 4.07 -15.75 -0.69
C LEU A 40 4.14 -16.78 0.45
N GLY A 41 4.83 -17.90 0.22
CA GLY A 41 5.07 -18.91 1.25
C GLY A 41 5.90 -18.38 2.41
N GLY A 42 6.94 -17.60 2.13
CA GLY A 42 7.74 -16.94 3.16
C GLY A 42 6.96 -15.92 3.97
N VAL A 43 6.16 -15.06 3.31
CA VAL A 43 5.27 -14.10 3.99
C VAL A 43 4.26 -14.83 4.86
N TRP A 44 3.63 -15.88 4.32
CA TRP A 44 2.68 -16.70 5.07
C TRP A 44 3.33 -17.36 6.29
N PHE A 45 4.53 -17.92 6.13
CA PHE A 45 5.26 -18.57 7.21
C PHE A 45 5.59 -17.59 8.35
N VAL A 46 6.07 -16.39 8.02
CA VAL A 46 6.34 -15.35 9.02
C VAL A 46 5.06 -14.95 9.74
N LEU A 47 3.96 -14.72 9.02
CA LEU A 47 2.67 -14.41 9.62
C LEU A 47 2.19 -15.52 10.55
N TRP A 48 2.34 -16.78 10.14
CA TRP A 48 1.93 -17.92 10.94
C TRP A 48 2.74 -18.03 12.25
N VAL A 49 4.06 -17.81 12.19
CA VAL A 49 4.94 -17.92 13.37
C VAL A 49 4.80 -16.73 14.32
N VAL A 50 4.71 -15.50 13.78
CA VAL A 50 4.73 -14.26 14.59
C VAL A 50 3.32 -13.86 15.06
N ASN A 51 2.27 -14.29 14.36
CA ASN A 51 0.89 -13.92 14.66
C ASN A 51 -0.03 -15.15 14.82
N PRO A 52 0.29 -16.10 15.71
CA PRO A 52 -0.46 -17.35 15.85
C PRO A 52 -1.93 -17.11 16.24
N ASP A 53 -2.19 -16.10 17.07
CA ASP A 53 -3.53 -15.77 17.58
C ASP A 53 -4.24 -14.68 16.77
N GLY A 54 -3.66 -14.24 15.64
CA GLY A 54 -4.27 -13.21 14.79
C GLY A 54 -4.30 -11.81 15.39
N VAL A 55 -3.60 -11.55 16.50
CA VAL A 55 -3.52 -10.26 17.21
C VAL A 55 -3.13 -9.08 16.31
N LEU A 56 -2.35 -9.28 15.25
CA LEU A 56 -2.04 -8.21 14.28
C LEU A 56 -3.28 -7.62 13.60
N PHE A 57 -4.38 -8.35 13.56
CA PHE A 57 -5.64 -7.93 12.95
C PHE A 57 -6.67 -7.44 13.97
N THR A 58 -6.27 -7.32 15.24
CA THR A 58 -7.12 -6.80 16.31
C THR A 58 -6.82 -5.34 16.58
N ARG A 59 -7.82 -4.61 17.11
CA ARG A 59 -7.64 -3.21 17.55
C ARG A 59 -6.96 -3.18 18.92
N SER A 60 -5.68 -3.51 18.96
CA SER A 60 -4.84 -3.42 20.15
C SER A 60 -3.60 -2.56 19.87
N THR A 61 -2.99 -2.00 20.91
CA THR A 61 -1.67 -1.38 20.80
C THR A 61 -0.61 -2.48 20.73
N PRO A 62 0.29 -2.47 19.73
CA PRO A 62 1.39 -3.42 19.70
C PRO A 62 2.28 -3.19 20.92
N THR A 63 2.61 -4.24 21.67
CA THR A 63 3.50 -4.16 22.83
C THR A 63 4.89 -4.71 22.49
N GLY A 64 5.93 -4.11 23.08
CA GLY A 64 7.32 -4.55 22.92
C GLY A 64 8.26 -3.40 22.56
N GLY A 65 9.56 -3.62 22.78
CA GLY A 65 10.63 -2.70 22.37
C GLY A 65 10.38 -1.22 22.70
N ASP A 66 10.72 -0.36 21.75
CA ASP A 66 10.56 1.09 21.76
C ASP A 66 9.25 1.57 21.12
N LEU A 67 8.31 0.65 20.85
CA LEU A 67 7.06 0.99 20.15
C LEU A 67 6.20 1.97 20.97
N GLY A 68 6.28 1.91 22.29
CA GLY A 68 5.69 2.91 23.19
C GLY A 68 6.27 4.31 22.98
N ALA A 69 7.56 4.45 22.65
CA ALA A 69 8.18 5.75 22.36
C ALA A 69 7.64 6.34 21.04
N HIS A 70 7.31 5.49 20.07
CA HIS A 70 6.70 5.91 18.80
C HIS A 70 5.24 6.35 18.93
N VAL A 71 4.52 5.92 19.96
CA VAL A 71 3.16 6.40 20.28
C VAL A 71 3.23 7.65 21.16
N TRP A 72 4.09 7.63 22.18
CA TRP A 72 4.24 8.72 23.13
C TRP A 72 4.71 10.02 22.47
N GLY A 73 5.72 9.94 21.60
CA GLY A 73 6.33 11.12 20.99
C GLY A 73 5.31 12.00 20.25
N PRO A 74 4.61 11.45 19.23
CA PRO A 74 3.55 12.18 18.53
C PRO A 74 2.48 12.74 19.47
N ALA A 75 2.09 11.98 20.51
CA ALA A 75 1.10 12.46 21.49
C ALA A 75 1.61 13.68 22.27
N PHE A 76 2.83 13.65 22.79
CA PHE A 76 3.44 14.79 23.48
C PHE A 76 3.62 16.00 22.57
N LEU A 77 4.05 15.78 21.32
CA LEU A 77 4.17 16.85 20.32
C LEU A 77 2.79 17.49 20.05
N ARG A 78 1.75 16.67 19.86
CA ARG A 78 0.39 17.12 19.56
C ARG A 78 -0.23 17.89 20.72
N ASP A 79 -0.11 17.36 21.94
CA ASP A 79 -0.88 17.83 23.09
C ASP A 79 -0.18 18.95 23.88
N GLU A 80 1.15 18.96 23.91
CA GLU A 80 1.92 19.89 24.76
C GLU A 80 2.69 20.94 23.95
N LEU A 81 3.34 20.54 22.85
CA LEU A 81 4.26 21.42 22.11
C LEU A 81 3.58 22.24 21.02
N LEU A 82 2.81 21.61 20.13
CA LEU A 82 2.15 22.28 19.01
C LEU A 82 1.16 23.38 19.44
N PRO A 83 0.36 23.23 20.51
CA PRO A 83 -0.52 24.30 20.99
C PRO A 83 0.25 25.54 21.46
N GLN A 84 1.51 25.36 21.84
CA GLN A 84 2.42 26.43 22.25
C GLN A 84 3.33 26.93 21.10
N PHE A 85 3.07 26.47 19.86
CA PHE A 85 3.88 26.75 18.67
C PHE A 85 5.36 26.34 18.83
N ARG A 86 5.60 25.22 19.52
CA ARG A 86 6.94 24.65 19.73
C ARG A 86 7.08 23.33 19.00
N LEU A 87 8.32 23.02 18.61
CA LEU A 87 8.71 21.74 18.01
C LEU A 87 9.62 20.91 18.93
N THR A 88 10.10 21.53 20.01
CA THR A 88 10.95 20.90 21.02
C THR A 88 10.55 21.42 22.41
N GLY A 89 10.84 20.63 23.45
CA GLY A 89 10.54 21.04 24.82
C GLY A 89 11.07 20.08 25.86
N TRP A 90 10.89 20.43 27.13
CA TRP A 90 11.17 19.54 28.25
C TRP A 90 9.89 18.79 28.60
N THR A 91 9.95 17.46 28.60
CA THR A 91 8.86 16.65 29.17
C THR A 91 9.18 16.35 30.64
N PRO A 92 8.18 16.39 31.55
CA PRO A 92 8.35 15.97 32.94
C PRO A 92 8.27 14.45 33.14
N ASP A 93 8.17 13.65 32.08
CA ASP A 93 7.87 12.21 32.13
C ASP A 93 9.01 11.37 32.79
N TRP A 94 9.63 10.44 32.07
CA TRP A 94 10.62 9.52 32.66
C TRP A 94 11.79 10.25 33.31
N TYR A 95 12.30 9.70 34.43
CA TYR A 95 13.53 10.14 35.11
C TYR A 95 13.59 11.64 35.46
N ALA A 96 12.48 12.21 35.93
CA ALA A 96 12.33 13.65 36.23
C ALA A 96 12.43 14.57 35.00
N GLY A 97 12.34 13.99 33.81
CA GLY A 97 12.22 14.67 32.55
C GLY A 97 13.47 14.62 31.68
N PHE A 98 13.27 14.94 30.41
CA PHE A 98 14.34 14.97 29.40
C PHE A 98 13.96 15.91 28.24
N PRO A 99 14.94 16.34 27.43
CA PRO A 99 14.69 17.24 26.31
C PRO A 99 14.09 16.49 25.11
N ALA A 100 12.76 16.53 24.98
CA ALA A 100 12.04 15.99 23.84
C ALA A 100 12.38 16.76 22.55
N TYR A 101 12.58 16.03 21.46
CA TYR A 101 12.86 16.53 20.10
C TYR A 101 14.08 17.44 19.91
N HIS A 102 14.95 17.55 20.91
CA HIS A 102 16.19 18.33 20.76
C HIS A 102 17.22 17.63 19.85
N PHE A 103 17.23 16.29 19.87
CA PHE A 103 18.23 15.47 19.15
C PHE A 103 17.62 14.56 18.10
N TYR A 104 16.29 14.63 17.92
CA TYR A 104 15.55 13.79 16.98
C TYR A 104 14.90 14.64 15.89
N MET A 105 14.78 14.05 14.70
CA MET A 105 14.05 14.64 13.59
C MET A 105 12.55 14.75 13.93
N VAL A 106 12.05 15.99 13.99
CA VAL A 106 10.63 16.28 14.28
C VAL A 106 9.72 16.08 13.07
N VAL A 107 10.27 16.19 11.85
CA VAL A 107 9.49 16.11 10.59
C VAL A 107 8.74 14.78 10.45
N PRO A 108 9.33 13.59 10.65
CA PRO A 108 8.58 12.33 10.60
C PRO A 108 7.43 12.29 11.61
N ILE A 109 7.62 12.88 12.80
CA ILE A 109 6.61 12.85 13.86
C ILE A 109 5.46 13.80 13.54
N LEU A 110 5.73 14.96 12.93
CA LEU A 110 4.68 15.85 12.43
C LEU A 110 3.80 15.16 11.39
N LEU A 111 4.37 14.31 10.54
CA LEU A 111 3.59 13.51 9.59
C LEU A 111 2.68 12.51 10.33
N VAL A 112 3.16 11.86 11.38
CA VAL A 112 2.34 10.97 12.22
C VAL A 112 1.20 11.75 12.88
N VAL A 113 1.48 12.92 13.48
CA VAL A 113 0.47 13.79 14.09
C VAL A 113 -0.56 14.24 13.04
N ALA A 114 -0.14 14.61 11.84
CA ALA A 114 -1.03 15.00 10.75
C ALA A 114 -1.99 13.86 10.36
N VAL A 115 -1.52 12.62 10.32
CA VAL A 115 -2.37 11.44 10.09
C VAL A 115 -3.33 11.23 11.26
N ASP A 116 -2.84 11.30 12.50
CA ASP A 116 -3.61 11.09 13.74
C ASP A 116 -4.79 12.06 13.88
N ILE A 117 -4.56 13.37 13.66
CA ILE A 117 -5.64 14.38 13.71
C ILE A 117 -6.57 14.35 12.49
N GLY A 118 -6.36 13.41 11.56
CA GLY A 118 -7.19 13.23 10.38
C GLY A 118 -6.89 14.18 9.22
N LEU A 119 -5.74 14.87 9.21
CA LEU A 119 -5.28 15.71 8.09
C LEU A 119 -4.94 14.88 6.84
N ALA A 120 -4.73 13.58 7.01
CA ALA A 120 -4.66 12.64 5.88
C ALA A 120 -5.97 12.67 5.07
N THR A 121 -7.13 12.69 5.72
CA THR A 121 -8.46 12.64 5.08
C THR A 121 -8.71 13.76 4.06
N PRO A 122 -8.50 15.06 4.34
CA PRO A 122 -8.63 16.11 3.33
C PRO A 122 -7.56 16.00 2.22
N LEU A 123 -6.38 15.46 2.51
CA LEU A 123 -5.38 15.18 1.48
C LEU A 123 -5.88 14.08 0.50
N LEU A 124 -6.61 13.07 1.00
CA LEU A 124 -7.26 12.05 0.15
C LEU A 124 -8.23 12.66 -0.86
N VAL A 125 -8.94 13.73 -0.48
CA VAL A 125 -9.86 14.46 -1.36
C VAL A 125 -9.13 15.07 -2.56
N VAL A 126 -7.83 15.35 -2.45
CA VAL A 126 -7.01 15.86 -3.56
C VAL A 126 -6.32 14.72 -4.31
N VAL A 127 -5.79 13.74 -3.57
CA VAL A 127 -5.02 12.63 -4.14
C VAL A 127 -5.91 11.69 -4.96
N LEU A 128 -7.11 11.36 -4.50
CA LEU A 128 -8.01 10.45 -5.21
C LEU A 128 -8.44 11.01 -6.59
N PRO A 129 -8.90 12.27 -6.72
CA PRO A 129 -9.16 12.86 -8.03
C PRO A 129 -7.94 12.95 -8.93
N ALA A 130 -6.76 13.21 -8.38
CA ALA A 130 -5.52 13.23 -9.16
C ALA A 130 -5.16 11.84 -9.72
N LEU A 131 -5.34 10.78 -8.91
CA LEU A 131 -5.17 9.39 -9.36
C LEU A 131 -6.20 9.01 -10.43
N VAL A 132 -7.46 9.43 -10.27
CA VAL A 132 -8.51 9.22 -11.28
C VAL A 132 -8.18 9.97 -12.57
N ALA A 133 -7.75 11.22 -12.49
CA ALA A 133 -7.33 12.00 -13.65
C ALA A 133 -6.13 11.35 -14.36
N ALA A 134 -5.14 10.87 -13.61
CA ALA A 134 -4.01 10.12 -14.15
C ALA A 134 -4.47 8.83 -14.85
N ALA A 135 -5.38 8.07 -14.23
CA ALA A 135 -5.97 6.86 -14.82
C ALA A 135 -6.74 7.17 -16.12
N VAL A 136 -7.50 8.27 -16.17
CA VAL A 136 -8.21 8.73 -17.37
C VAL A 136 -7.23 9.12 -18.48
N VAL A 137 -6.16 9.86 -18.16
CA VAL A 137 -5.11 10.23 -19.13
C VAL A 137 -4.41 8.99 -19.68
N VAL A 138 -4.07 8.04 -18.80
CA VAL A 138 -3.43 6.77 -19.13
C VAL A 138 -4.36 5.94 -20.04
N ASN A 139 -5.67 5.88 -19.74
CA ASN A 139 -6.70 5.26 -20.57
C ASN A 139 -6.88 5.92 -21.94
N ARG A 140 -6.94 7.25 -21.99
CA ARG A 140 -7.11 8.00 -23.24
C ARG A 140 -5.92 7.86 -24.18
N ARG A 141 -4.69 7.75 -23.64
CA ARG A 141 -3.47 7.66 -24.44
C ARG A 141 -3.17 6.24 -24.96
N ARG A 142 -3.87 5.20 -24.47
CA ARG A 142 -3.71 3.76 -24.82
C ARG A 142 -2.27 3.35 -25.20
N SER A 143 -1.29 3.83 -24.44
CA SER A 143 0.12 3.53 -24.70
C SER A 143 0.46 2.09 -24.35
N SER A 144 1.53 1.53 -24.92
CA SER A 144 2.07 0.22 -24.50
C SER A 144 2.21 0.14 -22.97
N GLY A 145 1.71 -0.93 -22.35
CA GLY A 145 1.70 -1.12 -20.89
C GLY A 145 0.57 -0.41 -20.14
N TRP A 146 -0.45 0.13 -20.82
CA TRP A 146 -1.60 0.83 -20.21
C TRP A 146 -2.27 0.04 -19.07
N VAL A 147 -2.49 -1.27 -19.27
CA VAL A 147 -3.12 -2.16 -18.26
C VAL A 147 -2.26 -2.26 -16.99
N VAL A 148 -0.93 -2.34 -17.13
CA VAL A 148 0.00 -2.38 -15.99
C VAL A 148 -0.03 -1.05 -15.24
N ARG A 149 -0.03 0.08 -15.95
CA ARG A 149 -0.11 1.42 -15.34
C ARG A 149 -1.42 1.65 -14.60
N LEU A 150 -2.55 1.17 -15.14
CA LEU A 150 -3.82 1.19 -14.40
C LEU A 150 -3.79 0.29 -13.18
N GLY A 151 -3.20 -0.91 -13.28
CA GLY A 151 -3.01 -1.80 -12.14
C GLY A 151 -2.20 -1.14 -11.02
N LEU A 152 -1.13 -0.43 -11.35
CA LEU A 152 -0.31 0.33 -10.39
C LEU A 152 -1.08 1.50 -9.75
N LEU A 153 -1.86 2.24 -10.54
CA LEU A 153 -2.69 3.33 -10.02
C LEU A 153 -3.81 2.81 -9.10
N ALA A 154 -4.40 1.66 -9.43
CA ALA A 154 -5.39 1.00 -8.58
C ALA A 154 -4.77 0.50 -7.26
N ALA A 155 -3.60 -0.12 -7.32
CA ALA A 155 -2.86 -0.54 -6.12
C ALA A 155 -2.49 0.66 -5.23
N LEU A 156 -2.06 1.78 -5.85
CA LEU A 156 -1.77 3.01 -5.13
C LEU A 156 -3.03 3.61 -4.48
N ALA A 157 -4.18 3.56 -5.16
CA ALA A 157 -5.45 4.01 -4.59
C ALA A 157 -5.87 3.17 -3.38
N VAL A 158 -5.68 1.85 -3.42
CA VAL A 158 -5.94 0.95 -2.28
C VAL A 158 -5.04 1.28 -1.09
N LEU A 159 -3.78 1.65 -1.34
CA LEU A 159 -2.83 2.03 -0.29
C LEU A 159 -3.14 3.40 0.35
N VAL A 160 -3.88 4.24 -0.38
CA VAL A 160 -4.24 5.60 0.01
C VAL A 160 -5.57 5.65 0.78
N VAL A 161 -6.47 4.69 0.57
CA VAL A 161 -7.72 4.60 1.33
C VAL A 161 -7.47 3.91 2.67
N PRO A 162 -7.70 4.58 3.82
CA PRO A 162 -7.58 3.93 5.13
C PRO A 162 -8.65 2.84 5.26
N VAL A 163 -8.26 1.66 5.75
CA VAL A 163 -9.13 0.53 6.11
C VAL A 163 -9.54 0.64 7.57
#